data_AF-A0A5C5YB23-F1
#
_entry.id   AF-A0A5C5YB23-F1
#
_cell.length_a   1.000
_cell.length_b   1.000
_cell.length_c   1.000
_cell.angle_alpha   90.00
_cell.angle_beta   90.00
_cell.angle_gamma   90.00
#
_symmetry.space_group_name_H-M   'P 1'
#
loop_
_entity.id
_entity.type
_entity.pdbx_description
1 polymer ?
#
loop_
_entity_poly.entity_id
_entity_poly.type
_entity_poly.pdbx_seq_one_letter_code
_entity_poly.pdbx_strand_id
1 'polypeptide(L)'
;MSISTGGYDFEVAALSEKASRGKLHSDFTSYVATNGGAVDPAAAASALYQYYKANHKELIPYLQIDSEYINQKHALVSVTINKTKLDPVSFSTTGATTHLNQSLQTRGIYSAPGIAAPVYHGAIGVSDSGVAGVDITVPAFEFSVRKKFEFVSTAYLLAMVSMTGRVNSGAWSIFSPGEALFLGGEGGEDEQNWVDVTYHFAARPNEFAMTVGNITGITKQGWDYLWVKHGEKVVGDRVLQVPEAAYVEQVYHGGNFNVLGIS
;
A
#
# COMPACT_ATOMS: atom_id res chain seq x y z
N MET A 1 -19.19 30.19 3.76
CA MET A 1 -18.71 29.83 5.12
C MET A 1 -17.78 30.95 5.55
N SER A 2 -17.93 31.51 6.75
CA SER A 2 -17.09 32.60 7.25
C SER A 2 -16.34 32.17 8.51
N ILE A 3 -15.10 32.64 8.67
CA ILE A 3 -14.25 32.36 9.83
C ILE A 3 -13.90 33.71 10.46
N SER A 4 -14.04 33.84 11.78
CA SER A 4 -13.62 35.03 12.52
C SER A 4 -12.53 34.64 13.51
N THR A 5 -11.32 35.17 13.34
CA THR A 5 -10.15 34.81 14.15
C THR A 5 -9.08 35.90 14.13
N GLY A 6 -8.38 36.10 15.26
CA GLY A 6 -7.26 37.06 15.34
C GLY A 6 -7.61 38.50 14.98
N GLY A 7 -8.88 38.90 15.15
CA GLY A 7 -9.40 40.21 14.75
C GLY A 7 -9.81 40.32 13.28
N TYR A 8 -9.67 39.26 12.49
CA TYR A 8 -10.05 39.25 11.08
C TYR A 8 -11.32 38.44 10.84
N ASP A 9 -12.16 38.93 9.94
CA ASP A 9 -13.29 38.22 9.35
C ASP A 9 -12.90 37.75 7.93
N PHE A 10 -12.99 36.44 7.70
CA PHE A 10 -12.64 35.75 6.47
C PHE A 10 -13.91 35.25 5.79
N GLU A 11 -14.24 35.84 4.64
CA GLU A 11 -15.36 35.39 3.81
C GLU A 11 -14.85 34.64 2.59
N VAL A 12 -15.46 33.49 2.26
CA VAL A 12 -15.05 32.72 1.07
C VAL A 12 -15.20 33.57 -0.19
N ALA A 13 -14.11 33.70 -0.94
CA ALA A 13 -14.07 34.46 -2.18
C ALA A 13 -14.72 33.68 -3.33
N ALA A 14 -15.52 34.35 -4.17
CA ALA A 14 -15.90 33.80 -5.47
C ALA A 14 -14.69 33.83 -6.40
N LEU A 15 -14.21 32.66 -6.85
CA LEU A 15 -12.94 32.54 -7.57
C LEU A 15 -13.08 32.82 -9.08
N SER A 16 -12.06 33.50 -9.63
CA SER A 16 -11.70 33.40 -11.06
C SER A 16 -10.47 32.51 -11.21
N GLU A 17 -10.28 31.90 -12.39
CA GLU A 17 -9.18 30.95 -12.69
C GLU A 17 -7.77 31.50 -12.42
N LYS A 18 -7.62 32.84 -12.50
CA LYS A 18 -6.37 33.55 -12.20
C LYS A 18 -6.05 33.58 -10.70
N ALA A 19 -7.08 33.59 -9.84
CA ALA A 19 -6.95 33.62 -8.39
C ALA A 19 -6.70 32.24 -7.77
N SER A 20 -7.05 31.15 -8.47
CA SER A 20 -6.71 29.78 -8.06
C SER A 20 -5.33 29.32 -8.54
N ARG A 21 -4.59 30.16 -9.28
CA ARG A 21 -3.30 29.81 -9.92
C ARG A 21 -3.36 28.46 -10.67
N GLY A 22 -4.49 28.16 -11.31
CA GLY A 22 -4.69 26.89 -12.03
C GLY A 22 -4.90 25.65 -11.17
N LYS A 23 -4.98 25.77 -9.83
CA LYS A 23 -5.28 24.62 -8.94
C LYS A 23 -6.79 24.38 -8.88
N LEU A 24 -7.26 23.39 -9.61
CA LEU A 24 -8.62 22.82 -9.51
C LEU A 24 -8.56 21.56 -8.64
N HIS A 25 -8.45 21.70 -7.32
CA HIS A 25 -8.62 20.58 -6.38
C HIS A 25 -9.65 20.95 -5.32
N SER A 26 -10.36 19.95 -4.80
CA SER A 26 -11.39 20.07 -3.75
C SER A 26 -10.89 20.68 -2.44
N ASP A 27 -9.57 20.80 -2.28
CA ASP A 27 -8.90 21.12 -1.02
C ASP A 27 -8.25 22.53 -1.03
N PHE A 28 -8.66 23.37 -1.99
CA PHE A 28 -8.28 24.78 -2.11
C PHE A 28 -9.46 25.68 -1.72
N THR A 29 -9.26 26.56 -0.73
CA THR A 29 -10.24 27.60 -0.38
C THR A 29 -9.55 28.95 -0.29
N SER A 30 -10.14 29.97 -0.89
CA SER A 30 -9.67 31.35 -0.74
C SER A 30 -10.68 32.19 0.03
N TYR A 31 -10.15 33.11 0.84
CA TYR A 31 -10.91 33.99 1.68
C TYR A 31 -10.53 35.44 1.41
N VAL A 32 -11.51 36.34 1.44
CA VAL A 32 -11.27 37.78 1.58
C VAL A 32 -11.23 38.09 3.07
N ALA A 33 -10.10 38.62 3.54
CA ALA A 33 -9.88 39.01 4.92
C ALA A 33 -10.19 40.49 5.13
N THR A 34 -10.93 40.80 6.20
CA THR A 34 -11.29 42.17 6.63
C THR A 34 -11.12 42.32 8.16
N ASN A 35 -10.85 43.53 8.65
CA ASN A 35 -10.67 43.82 10.09
C ASN A 35 -11.24 45.22 10.45
N GLY A 36 -12.26 45.69 9.74
CA GLY A 36 -12.86 47.01 9.92
C GLY A 36 -11.95 48.24 9.63
N GLY A 37 -10.65 48.03 9.41
CA GLY A 37 -9.62 49.05 9.16
C GLY A 37 -8.63 48.65 8.07
N ALA A 38 -7.38 49.09 8.20
CA ALA A 38 -6.33 48.73 7.24
C ALA A 38 -5.91 47.26 7.43
N VAL A 39 -5.91 46.47 6.35
CA VAL A 39 -5.58 45.04 6.40
C VAL A 39 -4.11 44.82 6.07
N ASP A 40 -3.41 44.11 6.95
CA ASP A 40 -2.08 43.56 6.68
C ASP A 40 -2.21 42.09 6.24
N PRO A 41 -1.85 41.74 4.99
CA PRO A 41 -1.92 40.37 4.50
C PRO A 41 -1.17 39.35 5.38
N ALA A 42 -0.01 39.71 5.92
CA ALA A 42 0.79 38.79 6.74
C ALA A 42 0.13 38.50 8.09
N ALA A 43 -0.43 39.54 8.72
CA ALA A 43 -1.22 39.39 9.94
C ALA A 43 -2.49 38.56 9.71
N ALA A 44 -3.17 38.74 8.57
CA ALA A 44 -4.32 37.94 8.19
C ALA A 44 -3.96 36.45 7.96
N ALA A 45 -2.87 36.17 7.24
CA ALA A 45 -2.38 34.80 7.06
C ALA A 45 -2.04 34.11 8.40
N SER A 46 -1.38 34.84 9.29
CA SER A 46 -1.02 34.35 10.63
C SER A 46 -2.26 34.05 11.48
N ALA A 47 -3.28 34.92 11.46
CA ALA A 47 -4.53 34.71 12.18
C ALA A 47 -5.26 33.44 11.71
N LEU A 48 -5.27 33.20 10.40
CA LEU A 48 -5.87 32.01 9.81
C LEU A 48 -5.05 30.75 10.12
N TYR A 49 -3.72 30.83 10.08
CA TYR A 49 -2.84 29.74 10.52
C TYR A 49 -3.09 29.32 11.98
N GLN A 50 -3.23 30.29 12.89
CA GLN A 50 -3.54 29.99 14.30
C GLN A 50 -4.92 29.34 14.46
N TYR A 51 -5.90 29.74 13.66
CA TYR A 51 -7.22 29.10 13.65
C TYR A 51 -7.13 27.62 13.25
N TYR A 52 -6.44 27.30 12.16
CA TYR A 52 -6.21 25.90 11.76
C TYR A 52 -5.39 25.15 12.81
N LYS A 53 -4.42 25.80 13.45
CA LYS A 53 -3.61 25.17 14.50
C LYS A 53 -4.43 24.87 15.76
N ALA A 54 -5.46 25.66 16.05
CA ALA A 54 -6.33 25.45 17.19
C ALA A 54 -7.41 24.39 16.92
N ASN A 55 -8.01 24.41 15.72
CA ASN A 55 -9.22 23.64 15.40
C ASN A 55 -8.98 22.41 14.50
N HIS A 56 -7.88 22.39 13.75
CA HIS A 56 -7.56 21.39 12.72
C HIS A 56 -6.06 21.01 12.78
N LYS A 57 -5.59 20.62 13.96
CA LYS A 57 -4.16 20.29 14.22
C LYS A 57 -3.61 19.24 13.26
N GLU A 58 -4.45 18.30 12.86
CA GLU A 58 -4.16 17.23 11.92
C GLU A 58 -3.83 17.71 10.51
N LEU A 59 -4.26 18.92 10.13
CA LEU A 59 -4.02 19.49 8.81
C LEU A 59 -2.74 20.33 8.75
N ILE A 60 -2.20 20.75 9.90
CA ILE A 60 -1.03 21.65 9.98
C ILE A 60 0.20 21.16 9.21
N PRO A 61 0.55 19.86 9.23
CA PRO A 61 1.69 19.36 8.45
C PRO A 61 1.52 19.51 6.93
N TYR A 62 0.29 19.70 6.46
CA TYR A 62 -0.08 19.75 5.04
C TYR A 62 -0.57 21.15 4.62
N LEU A 63 -0.62 22.09 5.55
CA LEU A 63 -1.27 23.38 5.37
C LEU A 63 -0.29 24.38 4.75
N GLN A 64 -0.65 24.93 3.59
CA GLN A 64 0.00 26.09 2.99
C GLN A 64 -1.00 27.25 2.99
N ILE A 65 -0.58 28.39 3.53
CA ILE A 65 -1.35 29.64 3.53
C ILE A 65 -0.54 30.71 2.84
N ASP A 66 -1.11 31.26 1.76
CA ASP A 66 -0.58 32.39 1.02
C ASP A 66 -1.50 33.59 1.22
N SER A 67 -0.96 34.80 1.15
CA SER A 67 -1.75 36.03 1.24
C SER A 67 -1.29 37.08 0.25
N GLU A 68 -2.24 37.78 -0.36
CA GLU A 68 -2.03 38.83 -1.34
C GLU A 68 -2.80 40.09 -0.97
N TYR A 69 -2.18 41.24 -1.14
CA TYR A 69 -2.83 42.53 -0.93
C TYR A 69 -3.82 42.82 -2.06
N ILE A 70 -5.07 43.15 -1.72
CA ILE A 70 -6.07 43.62 -2.70
C ILE A 70 -6.15 45.14 -2.67
N ASN A 71 -6.42 45.70 -1.50
CA ASN A 71 -6.50 47.13 -1.25
C ASN A 71 -6.39 47.41 0.25
N GLN A 72 -6.46 48.68 0.64
CA GLN A 72 -6.21 49.09 2.03
C GLN A 72 -7.11 48.37 3.03
N LYS A 73 -8.32 47.96 2.64
CA LYS A 73 -9.31 47.31 3.52
C LYS A 73 -9.45 45.80 3.32
N HIS A 74 -8.76 45.21 2.35
CA HIS A 74 -8.96 43.81 1.97
C HIS A 74 -7.65 43.13 1.58
N ALA A 75 -7.50 41.87 2.00
CA ALA A 75 -6.48 40.96 1.50
C ALA A 75 -7.13 39.66 1.03
N LEU A 76 -6.53 39.03 0.02
CA LEU A 76 -6.86 37.67 -0.36
C LEU A 76 -5.98 36.74 0.45
N VAL A 77 -6.55 35.73 1.09
CA VAL A 77 -5.82 34.69 1.81
C VAL A 77 -6.23 33.34 1.24
N SER A 78 -5.28 32.63 0.66
CA SER A 78 -5.49 31.33 0.02
C SER A 78 -4.97 30.22 0.92
N VAL A 79 -5.83 29.25 1.19
CA VAL A 79 -5.51 28.04 1.94
C VAL A 79 -5.44 26.87 0.98
N THR A 80 -4.30 26.18 0.97
CA THR A 80 -4.10 24.93 0.25
C THR A 80 -3.76 23.83 1.25
N ILE A 81 -4.49 22.72 1.23
CA ILE A 81 -4.14 21.52 2.00
C ILE A 81 -3.44 20.54 1.06
N ASN A 82 -2.12 20.44 1.15
CA ASN A 82 -1.28 19.52 0.41
C ASN A 82 -1.26 18.15 1.08
N LYS A 83 -2.42 17.55 1.32
CA LYS A 83 -2.50 16.20 1.87
C LYS A 83 -2.14 15.22 0.77
N THR A 84 -0.92 14.69 0.78
CA THR A 84 -0.60 13.54 -0.06
C THR A 84 -1.47 12.39 0.42
N LYS A 85 -2.55 12.07 -0.31
CA LYS A 85 -3.32 10.86 -0.07
C LYS A 85 -2.36 9.71 -0.33
N LEU A 86 -1.95 9.04 0.73
CA LEU A 86 -0.98 7.95 0.71
C LEU A 86 -1.66 6.59 0.53
N ASP A 87 -2.89 6.61 0.02
CA ASP A 87 -3.61 5.40 -0.34
C ASP A 87 -3.20 5.01 -1.77
N PRO A 88 -2.99 3.71 -2.06
CA PRO A 88 -2.77 3.24 -3.42
C PRO A 88 -3.86 3.80 -4.34
N VAL A 89 -3.43 4.45 -5.43
CA VAL A 89 -4.32 5.16 -6.37
C VAL A 89 -5.18 4.17 -7.15
N SER A 90 -4.71 2.92 -7.24
CA SER A 90 -5.46 1.75 -7.69
C SER A 90 -5.00 0.52 -6.93
N PHE A 91 -5.91 -0.36 -6.52
CA PHE A 91 -5.56 -1.59 -5.81
C PHE A 91 -6.49 -2.74 -6.18
N SER A 92 -5.98 -3.96 -6.04
CA SER A 92 -6.69 -5.22 -6.20
C SER A 92 -6.30 -6.15 -5.05
N THR A 93 -7.31 -6.61 -4.31
CA THR A 93 -7.14 -7.66 -3.29
C THR A 93 -7.58 -9.02 -3.82
N THR A 94 -7.72 -9.17 -5.14
CA THR A 94 -8.04 -10.46 -5.74
C THR A 94 -6.87 -11.41 -5.47
N GLY A 95 -7.14 -12.48 -4.74
CA GLY A 95 -6.10 -13.44 -4.38
C GLY A 95 -5.55 -14.20 -5.58
N ALA A 96 -4.34 -14.74 -5.42
CA ALA A 96 -3.73 -15.61 -6.41
C ALA A 96 -4.18 -17.06 -6.19
N THR A 97 -4.21 -17.87 -7.25
CA THR A 97 -4.48 -19.30 -7.12
C THR A 97 -3.18 -20.06 -6.85
N THR A 98 -3.18 -20.95 -5.85
CA THR A 98 -2.11 -21.92 -5.64
C THR A 98 -2.69 -23.33 -5.49
N HIS A 99 -1.97 -24.31 -6.01
CA HIS A 99 -2.31 -25.71 -5.87
C HIS A 99 -1.73 -26.27 -4.57
N LEU A 100 -2.55 -26.93 -3.75
CA LEU A 100 -2.14 -27.58 -2.51
C LEU A 100 -2.40 -29.08 -2.55
N ASN A 101 -1.34 -29.86 -2.33
CA ASN A 101 -1.43 -31.31 -2.15
C ASN A 101 -1.64 -31.72 -0.69
N GLN A 102 -1.41 -30.79 0.25
CA GLN A 102 -1.47 -31.02 1.69
C GLN A 102 -2.35 -29.95 2.34
N SER A 103 -3.24 -30.39 3.23
CA SER A 103 -4.08 -29.50 4.02
C SER A 103 -3.30 -28.89 5.18
N LEU A 104 -3.72 -27.70 5.61
CA LEU A 104 -3.20 -27.07 6.83
C LEU A 104 -3.53 -27.90 8.08
N GLN A 105 -4.71 -28.53 8.10
CA GLN A 105 -5.17 -29.38 9.19
C GLN A 105 -6.34 -30.27 8.73
N THR A 106 -6.32 -31.55 9.11
CA THR A 106 -7.51 -32.41 9.04
C THR A 106 -8.47 -32.06 10.18
N ARG A 107 -9.63 -31.47 9.87
CA ARG A 107 -10.62 -31.06 10.89
C ARG A 107 -11.43 -32.23 11.48
N GLY A 108 -11.55 -33.34 10.76
CA GLY A 108 -12.28 -34.51 11.21
C GLY A 108 -12.15 -35.66 10.22
N ILE A 109 -12.28 -36.88 10.73
CA ILE A 109 -12.31 -38.11 9.94
C ILE A 109 -13.61 -38.84 10.32
N TYR A 110 -14.46 -39.09 9.33
CA TYR A 110 -15.77 -39.72 9.53
C TYR A 110 -15.82 -41.02 8.74
N SER A 111 -15.86 -42.16 9.42
CA SER A 111 -15.90 -43.48 8.80
C SER A 111 -17.30 -44.08 8.79
N ALA A 112 -17.57 -44.97 7.83
CA ALA A 112 -18.78 -45.78 7.82
C ALA A 112 -18.79 -46.75 9.02
N PRO A 113 -19.96 -47.19 9.51
CA PRO A 113 -20.06 -48.14 10.61
C PRO A 113 -19.22 -49.41 10.35
N GLY A 114 -18.40 -49.79 11.33
CA GLY A 114 -17.52 -50.96 11.24
C GLY A 114 -16.24 -50.76 10.42
N ILE A 115 -16.00 -49.57 9.87
CA ILE A 115 -14.81 -49.25 9.08
C ILE A 115 -13.88 -48.33 9.88
N ALA A 116 -12.60 -48.67 9.95
CA ALA A 116 -11.55 -47.78 10.42
C ALA A 116 -11.03 -46.94 9.24
N ALA A 117 -11.20 -45.62 9.29
CA ALA A 117 -10.68 -44.74 8.25
C ALA A 117 -9.15 -44.57 8.41
N PRO A 118 -8.36 -44.72 7.32
CA PRO A 118 -6.92 -44.45 7.36
C PRO A 118 -6.61 -42.97 7.63
N VAL A 119 -5.48 -42.71 8.27
CA VAL A 119 -4.98 -41.35 8.53
C VAL A 119 -4.00 -40.95 7.44
N TYR A 120 -4.46 -40.14 6.48
CA TYR A 120 -3.65 -39.71 5.34
C TYR A 120 -2.77 -38.48 5.58
N HIS A 121 -2.56 -38.11 6.85
CA HIS A 121 -1.63 -37.05 7.26
C HIS A 121 -1.79 -35.71 6.51
N GLY A 122 -3.03 -35.36 6.15
CA GLY A 122 -3.35 -34.10 5.49
C GLY A 122 -3.35 -34.14 3.97
N ALA A 123 -2.99 -35.25 3.32
CA ALA A 123 -3.02 -35.37 1.86
C ALA A 123 -4.45 -35.16 1.31
N ILE A 124 -4.57 -34.32 0.27
CA ILE A 124 -5.86 -33.91 -0.31
C ILE A 124 -6.14 -34.70 -1.58
N GLY A 125 -7.34 -35.28 -1.69
CA GLY A 125 -7.77 -35.99 -2.91
C GLY A 125 -6.98 -37.27 -3.18
N VAL A 126 -6.72 -38.07 -2.13
CA VAL A 126 -6.03 -39.36 -2.25
C VAL A 126 -6.90 -40.35 -3.03
N SER A 127 -6.30 -40.98 -4.04
CA SER A 127 -6.88 -42.03 -4.88
C SER A 127 -5.85 -43.10 -5.21
N ASP A 128 -6.24 -44.15 -5.92
CA ASP A 128 -5.32 -45.23 -6.31
C ASP A 128 -4.24 -44.76 -7.30
N SER A 129 -4.44 -43.63 -7.98
CA SER A 129 -3.46 -43.00 -8.88
C SER A 129 -2.58 -41.94 -8.19
N GLY A 130 -2.78 -41.67 -6.90
CA GLY A 130 -1.98 -40.71 -6.12
C GLY A 130 -2.79 -39.62 -5.45
N VAL A 131 -2.14 -38.46 -5.20
CA VAL A 131 -2.71 -37.29 -4.50
C VAL A 131 -3.08 -36.23 -5.52
N ALA A 132 -4.37 -35.89 -5.63
CA ALA A 132 -4.87 -34.94 -6.62
C ALA A 132 -4.70 -33.46 -6.21
N GLY A 133 -4.68 -33.18 -4.91
CA GLY A 133 -4.63 -31.81 -4.40
C GLY A 133 -5.91 -31.01 -4.66
N VAL A 134 -5.84 -29.70 -4.41
CA VAL A 134 -6.91 -28.74 -4.67
C VAL A 134 -6.32 -27.35 -4.90
N ASP A 135 -6.93 -26.58 -5.80
CA ASP A 135 -6.60 -25.17 -5.99
C ASP A 135 -7.34 -24.31 -4.95
N ILE A 136 -6.59 -23.43 -4.29
CA ILE A 136 -7.14 -22.46 -3.35
C ILE A 136 -6.74 -21.05 -3.75
N THR A 137 -7.55 -20.08 -3.35
CA THR A 137 -7.16 -18.67 -3.39
C THR A 137 -6.31 -18.35 -2.16
N VAL A 138 -5.09 -17.87 -2.39
CA VAL A 138 -4.22 -17.31 -1.35
C VAL A 138 -4.27 -15.78 -1.39
N PRO A 139 -4.16 -15.09 -0.23
CA PRO A 139 -4.08 -13.65 -0.20
C PRO A 139 -2.93 -13.15 -1.07
N ALA A 140 -3.27 -12.36 -2.07
CA ALA A 140 -2.34 -11.57 -2.86
C ALA A 140 -2.92 -10.16 -2.93
N PHE A 141 -2.09 -9.16 -2.70
CA PHE A 141 -2.49 -7.77 -2.79
C PHE A 141 -1.64 -7.08 -3.84
N GLU A 142 -2.24 -6.75 -4.98
CA GLU A 142 -1.56 -5.96 -6.01
C GLU A 142 -2.06 -4.53 -5.94
N PHE A 143 -1.14 -3.57 -6.02
CA PHE A 143 -1.51 -2.17 -5.97
C PHE A 143 -0.55 -1.32 -6.78
N SER A 144 -1.06 -0.17 -7.22
CA SER A 144 -0.27 0.83 -7.91
C SER A 144 -0.36 2.17 -7.22
N VAL A 145 0.78 2.85 -7.17
CA VAL A 145 0.90 4.23 -6.67
C VAL A 145 1.20 5.11 -7.86
N ARG A 146 0.41 6.15 -8.10
CA ARG A 146 0.68 7.14 -9.15
C ARG A 146 1.20 8.43 -8.54
N LYS A 147 2.27 8.98 -9.09
CA LYS A 147 2.87 10.26 -8.69
C LYS A 147 3.18 11.11 -9.92
N LYS A 148 2.99 12.42 -9.79
CA LYS A 148 3.42 13.42 -10.77
C LYS A 148 4.68 14.12 -10.28
N PHE A 149 5.65 14.32 -11.18
CA PHE A 149 6.91 15.02 -10.93
C PHE A 149 7.11 16.11 -11.98
N GLU A 150 7.74 17.22 -11.61
CA GLU A 150 8.17 18.23 -12.58
C GLU A 150 9.32 17.72 -13.47
N PHE A 151 10.14 16.82 -12.93
CA PHE A 151 11.26 16.19 -13.63
C PHE A 151 11.65 14.88 -12.95
N VAL A 152 12.07 13.89 -13.74
CA VAL A 152 12.62 12.62 -13.27
C VAL A 152 14.07 12.49 -13.73
N SER A 153 15.00 12.44 -12.77
CA SER A 153 16.43 12.31 -13.08
C SER A 153 16.81 10.89 -13.53
N THR A 154 17.87 10.77 -14.34
CA THR A 154 18.45 9.47 -14.69
C THR A 154 18.87 8.67 -13.45
N ALA A 155 19.38 9.34 -12.41
CA ALA A 155 19.74 8.69 -11.16
C ALA A 155 18.53 8.08 -10.46
N TYR A 156 17.38 8.76 -10.49
CA TYR A 156 16.13 8.23 -9.96
C TYR A 156 15.60 7.04 -10.77
N LEU A 157 15.66 7.09 -12.10
CA LEU A 157 15.32 5.94 -12.96
C LEU A 157 16.20 4.73 -12.66
N LEU A 158 17.51 4.92 -12.49
CA LEU A 158 18.43 3.85 -12.10
C LEU A 158 18.11 3.29 -10.71
N ALA A 159 17.73 4.14 -9.75
CA ALA A 159 17.28 3.69 -8.44
C ALA A 159 16.02 2.84 -8.55
N MET A 160 15.03 3.28 -9.33
CA MET A 160 13.79 2.53 -9.58
C MET A 160 14.09 1.17 -10.24
N VAL A 161 14.86 1.15 -11.33
CA VAL A 161 15.27 -0.10 -12.01
C VAL A 161 16.02 -1.03 -11.07
N SER A 162 16.87 -0.50 -10.19
CA SER A 162 17.61 -1.31 -9.23
C SER A 162 16.71 -2.00 -8.20
N MET A 163 15.53 -1.44 -7.94
CA MET A 163 14.54 -2.01 -7.01
C MET A 163 13.61 -3.02 -7.68
N THR A 164 13.47 -3.00 -9.00
CA THR A 164 12.57 -3.91 -9.73
C THR A 164 12.95 -5.36 -9.42
N GLY A 165 11.96 -6.19 -9.06
CA GLY A 165 12.20 -7.59 -8.68
C GLY A 165 12.87 -7.74 -7.32
N ARG A 166 12.75 -6.77 -6.43
CA ARG A 166 13.20 -6.88 -5.03
C ARG A 166 12.04 -6.76 -4.07
N VAL A 167 12.23 -7.33 -2.88
CA VAL A 167 11.32 -7.11 -1.74
C VAL A 167 11.84 -6.01 -0.84
N ASN A 168 10.96 -5.35 -0.10
CA ASN A 168 11.36 -4.34 0.88
C ASN A 168 12.23 -4.95 1.99
N SER A 169 13.47 -4.48 2.14
CA SER A 169 14.38 -4.98 3.18
C SER A 169 14.10 -4.40 4.58
N GLY A 170 13.32 -3.32 4.65
CA GLY A 170 12.88 -2.67 5.87
C GLY A 170 11.37 -2.42 5.83
N ALA A 171 10.78 -2.00 6.95
CA ALA A 171 9.39 -1.59 6.97
C ALA A 171 9.17 -0.45 5.96
N TRP A 172 8.12 -0.55 5.17
CA TRP A 172 7.82 0.42 4.12
C TRP A 172 6.31 0.50 3.90
N SER A 173 5.74 1.71 3.94
CA SER A 173 4.30 1.93 3.98
C SER A 173 3.65 1.10 5.12
N ILE A 174 2.64 0.29 4.81
CA ILE A 174 1.96 -0.61 5.76
C ILE A 174 2.61 -2.01 5.85
N PHE A 175 3.71 -2.25 5.13
CA PHE A 175 4.29 -3.58 4.96
C PHE A 175 5.52 -3.79 5.85
N SER A 176 5.59 -4.97 6.46
CA SER A 176 6.77 -5.45 7.18
C SER A 176 7.88 -5.83 6.18
N PRO A 177 9.15 -5.94 6.63
CA PRO A 177 10.23 -6.41 5.76
C PRO A 177 9.88 -7.74 5.08
N GLY A 178 10.12 -7.83 3.78
CA GLY A 178 9.88 -9.02 2.95
C GLY A 178 8.46 -9.17 2.41
N GLU A 179 7.53 -8.27 2.72
CA GLU A 179 6.12 -8.41 2.32
C GLU A 179 5.77 -7.73 1.00
N ALA A 180 6.44 -6.64 0.62
CA ALA A 180 6.17 -5.88 -0.60
C ALA A 180 7.24 -6.14 -1.66
N LEU A 181 6.83 -6.66 -2.83
CA LEU A 181 7.62 -6.84 -4.03
C LEU A 181 7.37 -5.68 -4.99
N PHE A 182 8.44 -5.05 -5.48
CA PHE A 182 8.33 -4.02 -6.51
C PHE A 182 8.36 -4.66 -7.90
N LEU A 183 7.25 -4.55 -8.64
CA LEU A 183 7.08 -5.12 -9.97
C LEU A 183 7.65 -4.22 -11.06
N GLY A 184 7.82 -2.93 -10.78
CA GLY A 184 8.40 -1.95 -11.69
C GLY A 184 7.61 -0.65 -11.69
N GLY A 185 8.11 0.32 -12.45
CA GLY A 185 7.43 1.58 -12.67
C GLY A 185 7.36 1.90 -14.15
N GLU A 186 6.27 2.53 -14.57
CA GLU A 186 6.05 3.01 -15.92
C GLU A 186 5.62 4.47 -15.87
N GLY A 187 5.95 5.25 -16.89
CA GLY A 187 5.62 6.66 -16.89
C GLY A 187 5.98 7.37 -18.19
N GLY A 188 5.53 8.62 -18.28
CA GLY A 188 5.74 9.48 -19.44
C GLY A 188 5.42 10.93 -19.12
N GLU A 189 5.88 11.82 -19.99
CA GLU A 189 5.54 13.24 -19.94
C GLU A 189 4.11 13.47 -20.45
N ASP A 190 3.36 14.33 -19.75
CA ASP A 190 2.07 14.83 -20.21
C ASP A 190 2.23 16.09 -21.07
N GLU A 191 1.10 16.61 -21.59
CA GLU A 191 1.08 17.80 -22.47
C GLU A 191 1.60 19.06 -21.77
N GLN A 192 1.70 19.06 -20.44
CA GLN A 192 2.20 20.16 -19.62
C GLN A 192 3.67 19.96 -19.21
N ASN A 193 4.37 18.96 -19.76
CA ASN A 193 5.74 18.53 -19.43
C ASN A 193 5.90 18.02 -18.00
N TRP A 194 4.83 17.55 -17.35
CA TRP A 194 4.95 16.83 -16.08
C TRP A 194 5.16 15.36 -16.34
N VAL A 195 6.00 14.70 -15.54
CA VAL A 195 6.22 13.26 -15.61
C VAL A 195 5.24 12.55 -14.70
N ASP A 196 4.31 11.81 -15.29
CA ASP A 196 3.43 10.87 -14.59
C ASP A 196 4.13 9.52 -14.46
N VAL A 197 4.30 9.02 -13.22
CA VAL A 197 4.89 7.70 -12.94
C VAL A 197 3.91 6.86 -12.12
N THR A 198 3.64 5.66 -12.61
CA THR A 198 2.88 4.61 -11.93
C THR A 198 3.83 3.51 -11.47
N TYR A 199 3.86 3.27 -10.16
CA TYR A 199 4.66 2.23 -9.52
C TYR A 199 3.76 1.04 -9.22
N HIS A 200 4.17 -0.16 -9.62
CA HIS A 200 3.43 -1.40 -9.43
C HIS A 200 4.06 -2.26 -8.34
N PHE A 201 3.23 -2.73 -7.43
CA PHE A 201 3.64 -3.56 -6.32
C PHE A 201 2.74 -4.77 -6.19
N ALA A 202 3.31 -5.85 -5.69
CA ALA A 202 2.55 -6.95 -5.12
C ALA A 202 2.97 -7.12 -3.66
N ALA A 203 2.03 -7.48 -2.80
CA ALA A 203 2.28 -7.76 -1.41
C ALA A 203 1.70 -9.11 -1.01
N ARG A 204 2.46 -9.79 -0.15
CA ARG A 204 2.12 -11.07 0.45
C ARG A 204 2.55 -11.06 1.91
N PRO A 205 1.68 -11.39 2.87
CA PRO A 205 2.05 -11.45 4.27
C PRO A 205 3.17 -12.47 4.52
N ASN A 206 4.03 -12.18 5.49
CA ASN A 206 4.95 -13.19 6.01
C ASN A 206 4.16 -14.26 6.78
N GLU A 207 4.54 -15.53 6.62
CA GLU A 207 3.91 -16.65 7.31
C GLU A 207 4.81 -17.22 8.41
N PHE A 208 4.23 -17.33 9.60
CA PHE A 208 4.89 -17.87 10.78
C PHE A 208 4.13 -19.11 11.25
N ALA A 209 4.87 -20.14 11.66
CA ALA A 209 4.31 -21.40 12.14
C ALA A 209 3.44 -22.16 11.13
N MET A 210 3.77 -22.05 9.84
CA MET A 210 3.13 -22.85 8.79
C MET A 210 3.40 -24.35 9.03
N THR A 211 2.44 -25.18 8.64
CA THR A 211 2.52 -26.64 8.74
C THR A 211 2.26 -27.27 7.38
N VAL A 212 3.07 -28.27 7.03
CA VAL A 212 2.89 -29.11 5.84
C VAL A 212 2.94 -30.57 6.29
N GLY A 213 1.77 -31.23 6.33
CA GLY A 213 1.66 -32.57 6.90
C GLY A 213 2.09 -32.57 8.37
N ASN A 214 3.14 -33.31 8.71
CA ASN A 214 3.71 -33.35 10.07
C ASN A 214 4.88 -32.38 10.28
N ILE A 215 5.29 -31.64 9.25
CA ILE A 215 6.38 -30.66 9.35
C ILE A 215 5.77 -29.37 9.86
N THR A 216 6.10 -28.99 11.10
CA THR A 216 5.54 -27.83 11.79
C THR A 216 6.60 -26.74 12.01
N GLY A 217 6.15 -25.52 12.31
CA GLY A 217 7.05 -24.42 12.67
C GLY A 217 7.79 -23.83 11.47
N ILE A 218 7.28 -24.00 10.25
CA ILE A 218 7.86 -23.42 9.04
C ILE A 218 7.64 -21.90 9.09
N THR A 219 8.72 -21.14 8.93
CA THR A 219 8.69 -19.68 8.81
C THR A 219 9.16 -19.29 7.42
N LYS A 220 8.46 -18.33 6.82
CA LYS A 220 8.63 -17.96 5.42
C LYS A 220 8.29 -16.48 5.22
N GLN A 221 9.12 -15.73 4.50
CA GLN A 221 8.73 -14.40 4.02
C GLN A 221 7.75 -14.51 2.86
N GLY A 222 6.87 -13.53 2.69
CA GLY A 222 5.75 -13.60 1.73
C GLY A 222 6.15 -13.97 0.29
N TRP A 223 7.38 -13.68 -0.10
CA TRP A 223 7.93 -13.91 -1.44
C TRP A 223 9.05 -14.95 -1.53
N ASP A 224 9.40 -15.63 -0.44
CA ASP A 224 10.28 -16.80 -0.54
C ASP A 224 9.61 -17.86 -1.43
N TYR A 225 10.33 -18.89 -1.85
CA TYR A 225 9.77 -20.08 -2.49
C TYR A 225 9.77 -21.27 -1.51
N LEU A 226 8.62 -21.91 -1.30
CA LEU A 226 8.49 -23.09 -0.43
C LEU A 226 8.28 -24.31 -1.32
N TRP A 227 9.13 -25.32 -1.18
CA TRP A 227 8.94 -26.60 -1.85
C TRP A 227 9.15 -27.76 -0.87
N VAL A 228 8.53 -28.90 -1.19
CA VAL A 228 8.40 -30.03 -0.25
C VAL A 228 8.90 -31.29 -0.93
N LYS A 229 9.93 -31.90 -0.35
CA LYS A 229 10.35 -33.25 -0.73
C LYS A 229 9.37 -34.25 -0.14
N HIS A 230 8.81 -35.10 -0.99
CA HIS A 230 7.94 -36.19 -0.58
C HIS A 230 8.70 -37.52 -0.63
N GLY A 231 8.33 -38.43 0.27
CA GLY A 231 8.78 -39.82 0.28
C GLY A 231 7.60 -40.77 0.42
N GLU A 232 7.86 -42.05 0.24
CA GLU A 232 6.82 -43.08 0.27
C GLU A 232 6.64 -43.66 1.67
N LYS A 233 5.39 -43.78 2.10
CA LYS A 233 5.02 -44.41 3.37
C LYS A 233 3.79 -45.30 3.21
N VAL A 234 3.86 -46.50 3.76
CA VAL A 234 2.70 -47.40 3.84
C VAL A 234 1.73 -46.87 4.91
N VAL A 235 0.48 -46.64 4.52
CA VAL A 235 -0.62 -46.20 5.39
C VAL A 235 -1.85 -47.06 5.09
N GLY A 236 -2.20 -47.93 6.04
CA GLY A 236 -3.21 -48.95 5.82
C GLY A 236 -2.74 -49.97 4.77
N ASP A 237 -3.50 -50.07 3.68
CA ASP A 237 -3.26 -50.96 2.54
C ASP A 237 -2.62 -50.24 1.33
N ARG A 238 -2.21 -48.98 1.49
CA ARG A 238 -1.70 -48.14 0.40
C ARG A 238 -0.33 -47.55 0.68
N VAL A 239 0.40 -47.23 -0.39
CA VAL A 239 1.63 -46.42 -0.34
C VAL A 239 1.26 -44.97 -0.66
N LEU A 240 1.63 -44.04 0.20
CA LEU A 240 1.34 -42.61 0.06
C LEU A 240 2.62 -41.79 -0.06
N GLN A 241 2.54 -40.73 -0.86
CA GLN A 241 3.52 -39.66 -0.88
C GLN A 241 3.29 -38.75 0.32
N VAL A 242 4.21 -38.79 1.29
CA VAL A 242 4.15 -37.98 2.52
C VAL A 242 5.28 -36.94 2.52
N PRO A 243 5.03 -35.72 3.02
CA PRO A 243 6.09 -34.72 3.20
C PRO A 243 7.19 -35.25 4.14
N GLU A 244 8.44 -35.22 3.68
CA GLU A 244 9.63 -35.57 4.48
C GLU A 244 10.40 -34.32 4.92
N ALA A 245 10.52 -33.34 4.03
CA ALA A 245 11.25 -32.10 4.28
C ALA A 245 10.61 -30.95 3.51
N ALA A 246 10.61 -29.78 4.13
CA ALA A 246 10.18 -28.52 3.52
C ALA A 246 11.39 -27.58 3.43
N TYR A 247 11.55 -26.93 2.29
CA TYR A 247 12.65 -26.03 1.99
C TYR A 247 12.11 -24.65 1.68
N VAL A 248 12.60 -23.64 2.40
CA VAL A 248 12.26 -22.24 2.19
C VAL A 248 13.45 -21.57 1.55
N GLU A 249 13.28 -21.14 0.30
CA GLU A 249 14.34 -20.54 -0.51
C GLU A 249 14.06 -19.05 -0.69
N GLN A 250 15.08 -18.21 -0.44
CA GLN A 250 15.01 -16.81 -0.83
C GLN A 250 15.19 -16.70 -2.35
N VAL A 251 14.13 -16.30 -3.06
CA VAL A 251 14.16 -16.13 -4.53
C VAL A 251 14.14 -14.67 -4.98
N TYR A 252 13.87 -13.74 -4.06
CA TYR A 252 13.97 -12.30 -4.30
C TYR A 252 14.97 -11.66 -3.33
N HIS A 253 15.82 -10.78 -3.86
CA HIS A 253 16.72 -10.00 -3.02
C HIS A 253 15.97 -8.88 -2.29
N GLY A 254 16.48 -8.50 -1.12
CA GLY A 254 16.04 -7.29 -0.43
C GLY A 254 16.51 -6.01 -1.13
N GLY A 255 15.70 -4.95 -1.02
CA GLY A 255 16.02 -3.59 -1.47
C GLY A 255 15.44 -2.54 -0.51
N ASN A 256 16.15 -1.43 -0.33
CA ASN A 256 15.68 -0.33 0.50
C ASN A 256 14.66 0.52 -0.29
N PHE A 257 13.37 0.27 -0.10
CA PHE A 257 12.31 0.96 -0.87
C PHE A 257 12.16 2.45 -0.54
N ASN A 258 12.82 2.96 0.51
CA ASN A 258 12.84 4.39 0.78
C ASN A 258 13.49 5.19 -0.36
N VAL A 259 14.31 4.55 -1.20
CA VAL A 259 14.91 5.19 -2.40
C VAL A 259 13.86 5.62 -3.42
N LEU A 260 12.66 5.01 -3.41
CA LEU A 260 11.57 5.38 -4.29
C LEU A 260 10.94 6.72 -3.88
N GLY A 261 11.04 7.12 -2.60
CA GLY A 261 10.53 8.42 -2.13
C GLY A 261 9.00 8.57 -2.20
N ILE A 262 8.25 7.46 -2.25
CA ILE A 262 6.78 7.44 -2.38
C ILE A 262 6.06 6.86 -1.15
N SER A 263 6.81 6.60 -0.06
CA SER A 263 6.34 6.00 1.20
C SER A 263 5.38 6.88 1.97
#